data_AF-A0A2G5IXC0-F1
#
_entry.id   AF-A0A2G5IXC0-F1
#
_cell.length_a   1.000
_cell.length_b   1.000
_cell.length_c   1.000
_cell.angle_alpha   90.00
_cell.angle_beta   90.00
_cell.angle_gamma   90.00
#
_symmetry.space_group_name_H-M   'P 1'
#
loop_
_entity.id
_entity.type
_entity.pdbx_description
1 polymer ?
#
loop_
_entity_poly.entity_id
_entity_poly.type
_entity_poly.pdbx_seq_one_letter_code
_entity_poly.pdbx_strand_id
1 'polypeptide(L)'
;MASITTKVRQHLISLRLQGAPDVENRHGPGVLRPTEVRVTYWYDGDEATTPDATVRLFGLWVSEGGEGTDHVMDQSYTGPQRNWPEWLVEIVRVNQPKTRR
;
A
#
# COMPACT_ATOMS: atom_id res chain seq x y z
N MET A 1 28.93 16.30 -25.31
CA MET A 1 27.79 15.37 -25.22
C MET A 1 27.20 15.47 -23.83
N ALA A 2 25.93 15.84 -23.69
CA ALA A 2 25.27 15.82 -22.40
C ALA A 2 24.81 14.39 -22.10
N SER A 3 25.31 13.82 -21.01
CA SER A 3 24.79 12.58 -20.44
C SER A 3 23.45 12.88 -19.76
N ILE A 4 22.39 12.17 -20.15
CA ILE A 4 21.12 12.21 -19.42
C ILE A 4 21.18 11.08 -18.38
N THR A 5 21.25 11.44 -17.11
CA THR A 5 21.11 10.49 -16.00
C THR A 5 19.65 10.44 -15.57
N THR A 6 18.95 9.36 -15.90
CA THR A 6 17.59 9.11 -15.40
C THR A 6 17.68 8.61 -13.95
N LYS A 7 17.18 9.39 -12.99
CA LYS A 7 16.99 8.93 -11.60
C LYS A 7 15.56 8.43 -11.41
N VAL A 8 15.40 7.20 -10.95
CA VAL A 8 14.08 6.69 -10.53
C VAL A 8 13.71 7.41 -9.23
N ARG A 9 12.57 8.11 -9.23
CA ARG A 9 12.05 8.79 -8.02
C ARG A 9 10.98 8.00 -7.29
N GLN A 10 10.31 7.09 -8.00
CA GLN A 10 9.24 6.29 -7.44
C GLN A 10 9.17 4.91 -8.10
N HIS A 11 8.73 3.92 -7.35
CA HIS A 11 8.35 2.61 -7.85
C HIS A 11 6.97 2.25 -7.32
N LEU A 12 6.06 1.87 -8.22
CA LEU A 12 4.68 1.54 -7.87
C LEU A 12 4.39 0.09 -8.22
N ILE A 13 3.78 -0.62 -7.27
CA ILE A 13 3.24 -1.96 -7.46
C ILE A 13 1.76 -1.97 -7.12
N SER A 14 1.02 -2.84 -7.80
CA SER A 14 -0.40 -3.12 -7.54
C SER A 14 -0.57 -4.62 -7.42
N LEU A 15 -1.15 -5.07 -6.30
CA LEU A 15 -1.37 -6.49 -6.01
C LEU A 15 -2.86 -6.73 -5.80
N ARG A 16 -3.41 -7.76 -6.45
CA ARG A 16 -4.74 -8.28 -6.13
C ARG A 16 -4.67 -9.11 -4.86
N LEU A 17 -5.62 -8.91 -3.96
CA LEU A 17 -5.70 -9.61 -2.68
C LEU A 17 -6.80 -10.67 -2.74
N GLN A 18 -6.49 -11.88 -2.28
CA GLN A 18 -7.46 -12.95 -2.08
C GLN A 18 -7.33 -13.43 -0.63
N GLY A 19 -8.35 -13.17 0.19
CA GLY A 19 -8.38 -13.58 1.60
C GLY A 19 -7.49 -12.78 2.55
N ALA A 20 -7.15 -11.53 2.21
CA ALA A 20 -6.48 -10.64 3.15
C ALA A 20 -7.42 -10.34 4.35
N PRO A 21 -6.89 -10.16 5.57
CA PRO A 21 -7.70 -9.83 6.74
C PRO A 21 -8.49 -8.54 6.55
N ASP A 22 -9.75 -8.54 7.00
CA ASP A 22 -10.58 -7.33 7.07
C ASP A 22 -9.88 -6.28 7.96
N VAL A 23 -10.00 -5.00 7.60
CA VAL A 23 -9.43 -3.88 8.38
C VAL A 23 -10.53 -2.91 8.79
N GLU A 24 -10.32 -2.18 9.88
CA GLU A 24 -11.25 -1.12 10.28
C GLU A 24 -11.42 -0.10 9.13
N ASN A 25 -12.68 0.21 8.83
CA ASN A 25 -13.01 1.23 7.85
C ASN A 25 -12.77 2.62 8.46
N ARG A 26 -11.90 3.42 7.86
CA ARG A 26 -11.60 4.77 8.36
C ARG A 26 -12.70 5.80 8.09
N HIS A 27 -13.67 5.47 7.25
CA HIS A 27 -14.70 6.40 6.79
C HIS A 27 -16.06 6.19 7.47
N GLY A 28 -16.19 5.20 8.36
CA GLY A 28 -17.45 4.90 9.04
C GLY A 28 -17.44 3.54 9.76
N PRO A 29 -18.54 3.17 10.42
CA PRO A 29 -18.65 1.90 11.15
C PRO A 29 -18.49 0.70 10.21
N GLY A 30 -18.02 -0.42 10.75
CA GLY A 30 -17.75 -1.65 10.01
C GLY A 30 -16.31 -1.80 9.53
N VAL A 31 -16.11 -2.65 8.53
CA VAL A 31 -14.78 -3.05 8.06
C VAL A 31 -14.65 -2.88 6.55
N LEU A 32 -13.40 -2.76 6.09
CA LEU A 32 -13.03 -2.83 4.69
C LEU A 32 -12.47 -4.23 4.41
N ARG A 33 -13.15 -4.98 3.53
CA ARG A 33 -12.68 -6.27 3.02
C ARG A 33 -11.73 -6.03 1.83
N PRO A 34 -10.42 -6.27 1.98
CA PRO A 34 -9.47 -5.87 0.94
C PRO A 34 -9.57 -6.69 -0.34
N THR A 35 -9.41 -6.02 -1.47
CA THR A 35 -9.41 -6.64 -2.81
C THR A 35 -8.18 -6.26 -3.64
N GLU A 36 -7.56 -5.13 -3.36
CA GLU A 36 -6.36 -4.66 -4.03
C GLU A 36 -5.53 -3.78 -3.08
N VAL A 37 -4.21 -3.88 -3.18
CA VAL A 37 -3.29 -2.97 -2.52
C VAL A 37 -2.34 -2.37 -3.54
N ARG A 38 -2.11 -1.06 -3.43
CA ARG A 38 -1.08 -0.35 -4.17
C ARG A 38 -0.02 0.14 -3.22
N VAL A 39 1.24 -0.15 -3.51
CA VAL A 39 2.38 0.33 -2.74
C VAL A 39 3.20 1.25 -3.64
N THR A 40 3.47 2.45 -3.15
CA THR A 40 4.37 3.41 -3.80
C THR A 40 5.60 3.58 -2.92
N TYR A 41 6.76 3.20 -3.45
CA TYR A 41 8.07 3.40 -2.85
C TYR A 41 8.68 4.70 -3.40
N TRP A 42 9.15 5.58 -2.53
CA TRP A 42 9.74 6.87 -2.84
C TRP A 42 11.25 6.84 -2.58
N TYR A 43 12.03 7.37 -3.52
CA TYR A 43 13.49 7.40 -3.44
C TYR A 43 13.99 8.84 -3.32
N ASP A 44 14.59 9.16 -2.18
CA ASP A 44 15.23 10.45 -1.94
C ASP A 44 16.66 10.48 -2.48
N GLY A 45 16.78 10.38 -3.81
CA GLY A 45 17.96 10.77 -4.58
C GLY A 45 19.23 9.91 -4.45
N ASP A 46 19.34 9.09 -3.40
CA ASP A 46 20.38 8.09 -3.16
C ASP A 46 19.75 6.70 -3.03
N GLU A 47 20.14 5.78 -3.89
CA GLU A 47 19.60 4.42 -3.99
C GLU A 47 19.95 3.57 -2.73
N ALA A 48 20.93 4.00 -1.94
CA ALA A 48 21.42 3.27 -0.77
C ALA A 48 20.49 3.31 0.46
N THR A 49 19.47 4.16 0.49
CA THR A 49 18.51 4.24 1.61
C THR A 49 17.29 3.34 1.37
N THR A 50 16.73 2.79 2.45
CA THR A 50 15.43 2.11 2.39
C THR A 50 14.40 3.13 1.90
N PRO A 51 13.69 2.89 0.77
CA PRO A 51 12.71 3.82 0.26
C PRO A 51 11.54 3.95 1.22
N ASP A 52 11.04 5.17 1.36
CA ASP A 52 9.78 5.42 2.07
C ASP A 52 8.63 4.79 1.30
N ALA A 53 7.68 4.17 2.01
CA ALA A 53 6.53 3.55 1.39
C ALA A 53 5.24 4.27 1.76
N THR A 54 4.33 4.34 0.81
CA THR A 54 2.92 4.72 1.04
C THR A 54 2.04 3.64 0.46
N VAL A 55 0.96 3.30 1.17
CA VAL A 55 0.06 2.23 0.75
C VAL A 55 -1.33 2.79 0.54
N ARG A 56 -1.97 2.40 -0.57
CA ARG A 56 -3.39 2.62 -0.81
C ARG A 56 -4.09 1.27 -0.88
N LEU A 57 -4.99 1.03 0.06
CA LEU A 57 -5.76 -0.19 0.18
C LEU A 57 -7.15 0.02 -0.40
N PHE A 58 -7.58 -0.88 -1.27
CA PHE A 58 -8.91 -0.89 -1.87
C PHE A 58 -9.66 -2.13 -1.41
N GLY A 59 -10.96 -1.99 -1.23
CA GLY A 59 -11.80 -3.07 -0.75
C GLY A 59 -13.29 -2.77 -0.84
N LEU A 60 -14.09 -3.75 -0.43
CA LEU A 60 -15.53 -3.59 -0.28
C LEU A 60 -15.82 -3.24 1.19
N TRP A 61 -16.65 -2.23 1.42
CA TRP A 61 -17.11 -1.95 2.77
C TRP A 61 -18.17 -2.97 3.19
N VAL A 62 -18.03 -3.47 4.41
CA VAL A 62 -18.95 -4.39 5.08
C VAL A 62 -19.37 -3.75 6.39
N SER A 63 -20.68 -3.52 6.56
CA SER A 63 -21.23 -2.95 7.79
C SER A 63 -21.10 -3.92 8.97
N GLU A 64 -21.32 -3.44 10.19
CA GLU A 64 -21.30 -4.28 11.40
C GLU A 64 -22.38 -5.39 11.37
N GLY A 65 -23.47 -5.17 10.64
CA GLY A 65 -24.52 -6.16 10.40
C GLY A 65 -24.16 -7.21 9.35
N GLY A 66 -22.97 -7.11 8.72
CA GLY A 66 -22.51 -8.02 7.67
C GLY A 66 -23.00 -7.68 6.27
N GLU A 67 -23.71 -6.56 6.09
CA GLU A 67 -24.15 -6.11 4.77
C GLU A 67 -22.96 -5.49 4.02
N GLY A 68 -22.61 -6.08 2.89
CA GLY A 68 -21.59 -5.57 2.00
C GLY A 68 -22.15 -4.54 1.02
N THR A 69 -21.31 -3.60 0.60
CA THR A 69 -21.61 -2.74 -0.56
C THR A 69 -20.81 -3.17 -1.78
N ASP A 70 -21.40 -3.00 -2.96
CA ASP A 70 -20.71 -3.21 -4.24
C ASP A 70 -19.77 -2.04 -4.61
N HIS A 71 -19.72 -1.00 -3.76
CA HIS A 71 -18.91 0.18 -3.99
C HIS A 71 -17.50 -0.07 -3.47
N VAL A 72 -16.52 -0.02 -4.37
CA VAL A 72 -15.10 -0.09 -3.98
C VAL A 72 -14.73 1.17 -3.22
N MET A 73 -14.31 1.00 -1.98
CA MET A 73 -13.76 2.05 -1.13
C MET A 73 -12.24 1.91 -1.03
N ASP A 74 -11.59 2.99 -0.64
CA ASP A 74 -10.15 2.98 -0.42
C ASP A 74 -9.72 3.76 0.83
N GLN A 75 -8.58 3.37 1.39
CA GLN A 75 -7.92 4.10 2.46
C GLN A 75 -6.40 4.07 2.32
N SER A 76 -5.78 5.17 2.73
CA SER A 76 -4.33 5.37 2.60
C SER A 76 -3.61 5.17 3.92
N TYR A 77 -2.50 4.43 3.91
CA TYR A 77 -1.59 4.29 5.02
C TYR A 77 -0.30 5.05 4.70
N THR A 78 -0.06 6.10 5.48
CA THR A 78 1.10 6.97 5.42
C THR A 78 1.69 7.11 6.82
N GLY A 79 2.93 7.61 6.92
CA GLY A 79 3.63 7.79 8.19
C GLY A 79 4.18 6.48 8.78
N PRO A 80 4.38 6.40 10.10
CA PRO A 80 5.08 5.27 10.73
C PRO A 80 4.36 3.93 10.55
N GLN A 81 5.07 2.94 10.01
CA GLN A 81 4.53 1.59 9.72
C GLN A 81 4.00 0.84 10.95
N ARG A 82 4.45 1.18 12.16
CA ARG A 82 3.94 0.59 13.42
C ARG A 82 2.43 0.83 13.65
N ASN A 83 1.85 1.81 12.97
CA ASN A 83 0.42 2.12 13.05
C ASN A 83 -0.40 1.45 11.93
N TRP A 84 0.23 0.63 11.10
CA TRP A 84 -0.41 -0.05 9.98
C TRP A 84 -0.74 -1.49 10.39
N PRO A 85 -1.72 -2.13 9.74
CA PRO A 85 -1.91 -3.57 9.82
C PRO A 85 -0.59 -4.30 9.50
N GLU A 86 -0.19 -5.24 10.35
CA GLU A 86 1.09 -5.95 10.22
C GLU A 86 1.23 -6.63 8.85
N TRP A 87 0.14 -7.19 8.32
CA TRP A 87 0.13 -7.83 7.01
C TRP A 87 0.40 -6.85 5.84
N LEU A 88 0.03 -5.56 5.98
CA LEU A 88 0.38 -4.54 4.98
C LEU A 88 1.87 -4.19 5.05
N VAL A 89 2.44 -4.14 6.27
CA VAL A 89 3.89 -3.95 6.47
C VAL A 89 4.66 -5.10 5.82
N GLU A 90 4.18 -6.32 5.95
CA GLU A 90 4.78 -7.48 5.30
C GLU A 90 4.76 -7.37 3.76
N ILE A 91 3.62 -6.99 3.17
CA ILE A 91 3.52 -6.77 1.72
C ILE A 91 4.55 -5.74 1.25
N VAL A 92 4.67 -4.62 1.97
CA VAL A 92 5.63 -3.56 1.66
C VAL A 92 7.06 -4.09 1.73
N ARG A 93 7.39 -4.86 2.76
CA ARG A 93 8.73 -5.44 2.95
C ARG A 93 9.09 -6.44 1.85
N VAL A 94 8.19 -7.38 1.54
CA VAL A 94 8.44 -8.45 0.56
C VAL A 94 8.58 -7.92 -0.86
N ASN A 95 7.81 -6.89 -1.21
CA ASN A 95 7.79 -6.33 -2.56
C ASN A 95 8.67 -5.08 -2.71
N GLN A 96 9.46 -4.75 -1.69
CA GLN A 96 10.40 -3.63 -1.78
C GLN A 96 11.35 -3.85 -2.96
N PRO A 97 11.51 -2.88 -3.86
CA PRO A 97 12.40 -3.05 -5.00
C PRO A 97 13.83 -3.19 -4.50
N LYS A 98 14.47 -4.27 -4.89
CA LYS A 98 15.88 -4.50 -4.59
C LYS A 98 16.69 -3.51 -5.41
N THR A 99 17.45 -2.66 -4.74
CA THR A 99 18.46 -1.85 -5.42
C THR A 99 19.43 -2.79 -6.13
N ARG A 100 19.61 -2.60 -7.44
CA ARG A 100 20.65 -3.33 -8.19
C ARG A 100 21.99 -2.81 -7.66
N ARG A 101 22.73 -3.66 -6.94
CA ARG A 101 24.16 -3.43 -6.69
C ARG A 101 24.95 -3.57 -7.98
#